data_AF-A0A6C0ATM0-F1
#
_entry.id   AF-A0A6C0ATM0-F1
#
_cell.length_a   1.000
_cell.length_b   1.000
_cell.length_c   1.000
_cell.angle_alpha   90.00
_cell.angle_beta   90.00
_cell.angle_gamma   90.00
#
_symmetry.space_group_name_H-M   'P 1'
#
loop_
_entity.id
_entity.type
_entity.pdbx_description
1 polymer ?
#
loop_
_entity_poly.entity_id
_entity_poly.type
_entity_poly.pdbx_seq_one_letter_code
_entity_poly.pdbx_strand_id
1 'polypeptide(L)'
;MAFTRFHDDPYRIQKQLEESSYAGRYFLDKPGQGVDLPFIEDPQIRMQGWGASLRTNTINLESDLRGLTRPLNRDLVDFNDYQLNAVPSSRVYYRDAKPFVEESRATHPAWMFRDIDRPRWENPLLNPLNGLEKQFEENISTRILEKDYFVPKVPVVDGIQHMEYYSIGK
;
A
#
# COMPACT_ATOMS: atom_id res chain seq x y z
N MET A 1 -3.06 59.60 -24.88
CA MET A 1 -3.85 59.23 -23.68
C MET A 1 -2.92 58.42 -22.79
N ALA A 2 -2.57 58.94 -21.62
CA ALA A 2 -1.67 58.24 -20.69
C ALA A 2 -2.51 57.34 -19.77
N PHE A 3 -2.30 56.02 -19.85
CA PHE A 3 -2.96 55.02 -19.03
C PHE A 3 -2.26 54.94 -17.66
N THR A 4 -2.62 55.84 -16.74
CA THR A 4 -2.03 55.93 -15.38
C THR A 4 -2.87 55.23 -14.32
N ARG A 5 -3.94 54.53 -14.72
CA ARG A 5 -4.81 53.82 -13.78
C ARG A 5 -4.15 52.53 -13.32
N PHE A 6 -4.38 52.17 -12.07
CA PHE A 6 -3.83 50.95 -11.47
C PHE A 6 -4.27 49.65 -12.18
N HIS A 7 -5.41 49.67 -12.87
CA HIS A 7 -5.85 48.56 -13.72
C HIS A 7 -4.93 48.34 -14.93
N ASP A 8 -4.41 49.43 -15.49
CA ASP A 8 -3.63 49.43 -16.73
C ASP A 8 -2.12 49.24 -16.47
N ASP A 9 -1.75 48.92 -15.22
CA ASP A 9 -0.39 48.56 -14.85
C ASP A 9 0.02 47.26 -15.58
N PRO A 10 1.16 47.25 -16.30
CA PRO A 10 1.57 46.11 -17.13
C PRO A 10 1.67 44.79 -16.33
N TYR A 11 2.12 44.83 -15.08
CA TYR A 11 2.23 43.62 -14.25
C TYR A 11 0.86 43.05 -13.87
N ARG A 12 -0.14 43.91 -13.66
CA ARG A 12 -1.51 43.48 -13.35
C ARG A 12 -2.21 42.85 -14.55
N ILE A 13 -2.07 43.45 -15.73
CA ILE A 13 -2.57 42.88 -16.98
C ILE A 13 -1.93 41.50 -17.22
N GLN A 14 -0.62 41.38 -17.03
CA GLN A 14 0.09 40.11 -17.12
C GLN A 14 -0.46 39.07 -16.13
N LYS A 15 -0.70 39.46 -14.88
CA LYS A 15 -1.24 38.55 -13.86
C LYS A 15 -2.65 38.08 -14.19
N GLN A 16 -3.52 38.97 -14.65
CA GLN A 16 -4.89 38.62 -15.05
C GLN A 16 -4.91 37.67 -16.26
N LEU A 17 -4.02 37.88 -17.24
CA LEU A 17 -3.80 36.94 -18.35
C LEU A 17 -3.25 35.59 -17.87
N GLU A 18 -2.33 35.58 -16.91
CA GLU A 18 -1.83 34.35 -16.29
C GLU A 18 -2.96 33.57 -15.60
N GLU A 19 -3.76 34.22 -14.76
CA GLU A 19 -4.86 33.59 -14.03
C GLU A 19 -5.95 33.03 -14.96
N SER A 20 -6.33 33.79 -15.98
CA SER A 20 -7.32 33.36 -16.99
C SER A 20 -6.83 32.19 -17.85
N SER A 21 -5.52 32.12 -18.14
CA SER A 21 -4.93 31.04 -18.95
C SER A 21 -4.35 29.89 -18.12
N TYR A 22 -4.35 30.01 -16.79
CA TYR A 22 -3.63 29.11 -15.88
C TYR A 22 -4.05 27.64 -16.05
N ALA A 23 -5.35 27.36 -16.11
CA ALA A 23 -5.84 25.99 -16.23
C ALA A 23 -5.35 25.31 -17.52
N GLY A 24 -5.41 26.01 -18.66
CA GLY A 24 -4.94 25.47 -19.93
C GLY A 24 -3.42 25.25 -19.95
N ARG A 25 -2.67 26.23 -19.43
CA ARG A 25 -1.22 26.11 -19.26
C ARG A 25 -0.84 24.95 -18.36
N TYR A 26 -1.52 24.78 -17.23
CA TYR A 26 -1.26 23.67 -16.32
C TYR A 26 -1.37 22.29 -17.00
N PHE A 27 -2.33 22.11 -17.92
CA PHE A 27 -2.46 20.87 -18.68
C PHE A 27 -1.37 20.71 -19.76
N LEU A 28 -0.98 21.79 -20.44
CA LEU A 28 0.00 21.76 -21.53
C LEU A 28 1.45 21.70 -21.03
N ASP A 29 1.75 22.43 -19.95
CA ASP A 29 3.06 22.56 -19.34
C ASP A 29 3.37 21.40 -18.37
N LYS A 30 2.45 20.43 -18.22
CA LYS A 30 2.68 19.23 -17.42
C LYS A 30 3.93 18.54 -17.98
N PRO A 31 5.01 18.39 -17.18
CA PRO A 31 6.22 17.77 -17.66
C PRO A 31 5.91 16.35 -18.13
N GLY A 32 6.48 16.00 -19.28
CA GLY A 32 6.45 14.64 -19.79
C GLY A 32 7.15 13.67 -18.85
N GLN A 33 6.96 12.39 -19.12
CA GLN A 33 7.45 11.30 -18.26
C GLN A 33 8.98 11.21 -18.29
N GLY A 34 9.59 11.75 -19.35
CA GLY A 34 11.02 11.75 -19.67
C GLY A 34 11.27 11.04 -21.01
N VAL A 35 12.53 11.01 -21.47
CA VAL A 35 12.89 10.51 -22.81
C VAL A 35 13.34 9.04 -22.81
N ASP A 36 14.06 8.61 -21.77
CA ASP A 36 14.59 7.25 -21.61
C ASP A 36 14.12 6.67 -20.27
N LEU A 37 12.85 6.21 -20.20
CA LEU A 37 12.31 5.56 -19.00
C LEU A 37 12.36 4.04 -19.15
N PRO A 38 12.84 3.33 -18.13
CA PRO A 38 12.71 1.89 -18.08
C PRO A 38 11.25 1.47 -17.78
N PHE A 39 10.95 0.20 -18.05
CA PHE A 39 9.81 -0.48 -17.46
C PHE A 39 10.11 -0.80 -16.01
N ILE A 40 9.28 -0.35 -15.08
CA ILE A 40 9.46 -0.62 -13.65
C ILE A 40 8.71 -1.91 -13.33
N GLU A 41 9.46 -2.93 -12.92
CA GLU A 41 8.88 -4.24 -12.61
C GLU A 41 8.30 -4.32 -11.19
N ASP A 42 8.47 -3.28 -10.38
CA ASP A 42 8.00 -3.25 -8.98
C ASP A 42 6.46 -3.24 -8.88
N PRO A 43 5.84 -4.28 -8.29
CA PRO A 43 4.39 -4.35 -8.17
C PRO A 43 3.81 -3.33 -7.18
N GLN A 44 4.62 -2.75 -6.29
CA GLN A 44 4.19 -1.70 -5.37
C GLN A 44 4.01 -0.35 -6.07
N ILE A 45 4.63 -0.19 -7.25
CA ILE A 45 4.54 1.05 -8.04
C ILE A 45 3.38 0.92 -9.03
N ARG A 46 2.34 1.74 -8.83
CA ARG A 46 1.23 1.81 -9.79
C ARG A 46 1.64 2.62 -11.02
N MET A 47 1.51 2.03 -12.20
CA MET A 47 1.62 2.75 -13.48
C MET A 47 0.56 3.86 -13.56
N GLN A 48 0.99 5.12 -13.70
CA GLN A 48 0.08 6.28 -13.82
C GLN A 48 -0.05 6.78 -15.26
N GLY A 49 1.08 6.95 -15.96
CA GLY A 49 1.11 7.41 -17.35
C GLY A 49 2.10 6.66 -18.24
N TRP A 50 3.07 5.96 -17.65
CA TRP A 50 4.10 5.21 -18.36
C TRP A 50 4.01 3.75 -17.98
N GLY A 51 4.14 2.88 -18.98
CA GLY A 51 4.19 1.43 -18.81
C GLY A 51 5.04 0.73 -19.87
N ALA A 52 5.96 1.47 -20.52
CA ALA A 52 6.88 0.93 -21.52
C ALA A 52 6.20 0.07 -22.62
N SER A 53 5.03 0.49 -23.08
CA SER A 53 4.18 -0.26 -24.03
C SER A 53 3.99 0.43 -25.38
N LEU A 54 4.65 1.56 -25.64
CA LEU A 54 4.48 2.28 -26.90
C LEU A 54 5.16 1.52 -28.05
N ARG A 55 4.58 1.70 -29.25
CA ARG A 55 5.10 1.22 -30.53
C ARG A 55 5.44 2.40 -31.42
N THR A 56 6.15 2.17 -32.52
CA THR A 56 6.60 3.24 -33.44
C THR A 56 5.47 4.05 -34.09
N ASN A 57 4.36 3.41 -34.45
CA ASN A 57 3.23 4.02 -35.17
C ASN A 57 2.00 4.20 -34.26
N THR A 58 2.15 4.95 -33.16
CA THR A 58 1.13 5.06 -32.09
C THR A 58 -0.21 5.58 -32.58
N ILE A 59 -0.23 6.63 -33.42
CA ILE A 59 -1.47 7.30 -33.86
C ILE A 59 -2.33 6.36 -34.72
N ASN A 60 -1.73 5.71 -35.72
CA ASN A 60 -2.47 4.81 -36.57
C ASN A 60 -2.83 3.52 -35.82
N LEU A 61 -1.96 3.03 -34.94
CA LEU A 61 -2.25 1.88 -34.09
C LEU A 61 -3.44 2.17 -33.16
N GLU A 62 -3.51 3.36 -32.57
CA GLU A 62 -4.67 3.78 -31.77
C GLU A 62 -5.95 3.80 -32.63
N SER A 63 -5.86 4.33 -33.84
CA SER A 63 -6.99 4.35 -34.77
C SER A 63 -7.46 2.94 -35.13
N ASP A 64 -6.53 2.00 -35.33
CA ASP A 64 -6.79 0.58 -35.60
C ASP A 64 -7.40 -0.14 -34.38
N LEU A 65 -6.89 0.11 -33.17
CA LEU A 65 -7.47 -0.40 -31.92
C LEU A 65 -8.89 0.13 -31.67
N ARG A 66 -9.16 1.37 -32.07
CA ARG A 66 -10.52 1.96 -32.09
C ARG A 66 -11.40 1.37 -33.20
N GLY A 67 -10.84 0.54 -34.08
CA GLY A 67 -11.54 -0.10 -35.18
C GLY A 67 -11.79 0.79 -36.39
N LEU A 68 -11.09 1.92 -36.53
CA LEU A 68 -11.29 2.86 -37.64
C LEU A 68 -10.72 2.35 -38.98
N THR A 69 -9.89 1.32 -38.93
CA THR A 69 -9.32 0.62 -40.09
C THR A 69 -10.31 -0.29 -40.79
N ARG A 70 -11.46 -0.58 -40.17
CA ARG A 70 -12.45 -1.55 -40.65
C ARG A 70 -13.86 -0.95 -40.73
N PRO A 71 -14.60 -1.18 -41.82
CA PRO A 71 -15.98 -0.76 -41.92
C PRO A 71 -16.88 -1.63 -41.02
N LEU A 72 -18.01 -1.06 -40.60
CA LEU A 72 -19.03 -1.82 -39.87
C LEU A 72 -19.61 -2.93 -40.76
N ASN A 73 -19.65 -4.16 -40.26
CA ASN A 73 -20.21 -5.30 -40.96
C ASN A 73 -21.11 -6.15 -40.03
N ARG A 74 -21.71 -7.22 -40.57
CA ARG A 74 -22.52 -8.19 -39.82
C ARG A 74 -21.69 -9.41 -39.42
N ASP A 75 -20.53 -9.19 -38.80
CA ASP A 75 -19.62 -10.24 -38.35
C ASP A 75 -19.14 -11.19 -39.47
N LEU A 76 -18.99 -10.65 -40.69
CA LEU A 76 -18.39 -11.37 -41.81
C LEU A 76 -16.86 -11.37 -41.64
N VAL A 77 -16.32 -12.47 -41.10
CA VAL A 77 -14.89 -12.61 -40.74
C VAL A 77 -13.98 -12.42 -41.96
N ASP A 78 -14.34 -12.97 -43.12
CA ASP A 78 -13.51 -12.91 -44.34
C ASP A 78 -13.26 -11.48 -44.86
N PHE A 79 -14.20 -10.56 -44.59
CA PHE A 79 -14.12 -9.16 -45.04
C PHE A 79 -13.60 -8.23 -43.95
N ASN A 80 -13.66 -8.64 -42.68
CA ASN A 80 -13.26 -7.84 -41.51
C ASN A 80 -12.18 -8.57 -40.71
N ASP A 81 -11.20 -9.12 -41.42
CA ASP A 81 -10.03 -9.70 -40.80
C ASP A 81 -9.16 -8.57 -40.23
N TYR A 82 -8.92 -8.65 -38.92
CA TYR A 82 -8.10 -7.70 -38.20
C TYR A 82 -6.62 -7.81 -38.59
N GLN A 83 -6.16 -8.96 -39.06
CA GLN A 83 -4.75 -9.16 -39.46
C GLN A 83 -4.45 -8.48 -40.79
N LEU A 84 -5.38 -8.55 -41.75
CA LEU A 84 -5.23 -7.93 -43.07
C LEU A 84 -5.25 -6.41 -43.01
N ASN A 85 -6.08 -5.86 -42.12
CA ASN A 85 -6.25 -4.41 -41.95
C ASN A 85 -5.38 -3.83 -40.82
N ALA A 86 -4.56 -4.67 -40.16
CA ALA A 86 -3.72 -4.26 -39.05
C ALA A 86 -2.72 -3.18 -39.48
N VAL A 87 -2.57 -2.15 -38.65
CA VAL A 87 -1.58 -1.11 -38.91
C VAL A 87 -0.16 -1.63 -38.67
N PRO A 88 0.77 -1.45 -39.64
CA PRO A 88 2.15 -1.85 -39.47
C PRO A 88 2.78 -1.03 -38.35
N SER A 89 3.32 -1.74 -37.36
CA SER A 89 4.00 -1.17 -36.21
C SER A 89 5.05 -2.16 -35.69
N SER A 90 6.12 -1.63 -35.10
CA SER A 90 7.21 -2.41 -34.50
C SER A 90 7.27 -2.17 -33.00
N ARG A 91 7.79 -3.16 -32.25
CA ARG A 91 7.97 -3.02 -30.79
C ARG A 91 9.15 -2.08 -30.53
N VAL A 92 8.97 -1.12 -29.64
CA VAL A 92 10.07 -0.29 -29.14
C VAL A 92 10.71 -1.05 -27.97
N TYR A 93 12.05 -1.03 -27.92
CA TYR A 93 12.79 -1.63 -26.81
C TYR A 93 12.85 -0.66 -25.63
N TYR A 94 12.55 -1.17 -24.45
CA TYR A 94 12.67 -0.45 -23.18
C TYR A 94 13.58 -1.25 -22.26
N ARG A 95 14.37 -0.56 -21.44
CA ARG A 95 15.18 -1.20 -20.40
C ARG A 95 14.27 -1.62 -19.25
N ASP A 96 14.58 -2.72 -18.58
CA ASP A 96 13.85 -3.12 -17.37
C ASP A 96 14.56 -2.59 -16.12
N ALA A 97 13.79 -2.05 -15.19
CA ALA A 97 14.23 -1.63 -13.87
C ALA A 97 13.69 -2.63 -12.84
N LYS A 98 14.62 -3.32 -12.18
CA LYS A 98 14.32 -4.33 -11.17
C LYS A 98 13.52 -3.73 -10.00
N PRO A 99 12.65 -4.54 -9.36
CA PRO A 99 11.94 -4.13 -8.16
C PRO A 99 12.94 -3.74 -7.06
N PHE A 100 12.59 -2.73 -6.26
CA PHE A 100 13.37 -2.39 -5.08
C PHE A 100 12.88 -3.18 -3.86
N VAL A 101 11.59 -3.48 -3.80
CA VAL A 101 10.99 -4.28 -2.72
C VAL A 101 10.61 -5.66 -3.25
N GLU A 102 11.24 -6.70 -2.71
CA GLU A 102 10.94 -8.08 -3.05
C GLU A 102 10.01 -8.70 -2.00
N GLU A 103 8.75 -8.92 -2.36
CA GLU A 103 7.81 -9.66 -1.53
C GLU A 103 7.42 -10.98 -2.20
N SER A 104 7.56 -12.08 -1.46
CA SER A 104 7.18 -13.42 -1.94
C SER A 104 5.72 -13.48 -2.40
N ARG A 105 4.81 -12.73 -1.75
CA ARG A 105 3.39 -12.66 -2.15
C ARG A 105 3.15 -11.99 -3.49
N ALA A 106 4.07 -11.12 -3.92
CA ALA A 106 3.94 -10.31 -5.13
C ALA A 106 4.71 -10.92 -6.30
N THR A 107 5.89 -11.49 -6.03
CA THR A 107 6.75 -12.12 -7.04
C THR A 107 6.42 -13.59 -7.27
N HIS A 108 5.94 -14.31 -6.24
CA HIS A 108 5.69 -15.73 -6.30
C HIS A 108 4.20 -16.05 -6.06
N PRO A 109 3.40 -16.15 -7.13
CA PRO A 109 2.00 -16.51 -6.98
C PRO A 109 1.84 -17.90 -6.35
N ALA A 110 0.79 -18.08 -5.53
CA ALA A 110 0.60 -19.27 -4.71
C ALA A 110 0.60 -20.59 -5.50
N TRP A 111 0.19 -20.57 -6.78
CA TRP A 111 0.18 -21.74 -7.64
C TRP A 111 1.58 -22.31 -7.91
N MET A 112 2.63 -21.48 -7.92
CA MET A 112 4.02 -21.96 -8.11
C MET A 112 4.49 -22.87 -6.98
N PHE A 113 3.89 -22.74 -5.79
CA PHE A 113 4.24 -23.55 -4.62
C PHE A 113 3.22 -24.63 -4.30
N ARG A 114 2.18 -24.78 -5.11
CA ARG A 114 1.08 -25.71 -4.82
C ARG A 114 1.52 -27.17 -5.00
N ASP A 115 2.30 -27.44 -6.03
CA ASP A 115 2.78 -28.80 -6.37
C ASP A 115 4.14 -29.10 -5.74
N ILE A 116 4.73 -28.13 -5.04
CA ILE A 116 6.00 -28.30 -4.33
C ILE A 116 5.68 -28.87 -2.96
N ASP A 117 6.04 -30.13 -2.75
CA ASP A 117 5.98 -30.74 -1.44
C ASP A 117 6.89 -29.96 -0.48
N ARG A 118 6.33 -29.48 0.64
CA ARG A 118 7.08 -28.71 1.63
C ARG A 118 7.37 -29.61 2.82
N PRO A 119 8.52 -30.31 2.85
CA PRO A 119 8.90 -31.10 4.01
C PRO A 119 9.18 -30.17 5.20
N ARG A 120 8.17 -29.92 6.04
CA ARG A 120 8.37 -29.36 7.38
C ARG A 120 8.78 -30.48 8.32
N TRP A 121 10.02 -30.95 8.19
CA TRP A 121 10.61 -31.93 9.10
C TRP A 121 11.23 -31.28 10.34
N GLU A 122 11.26 -29.94 10.38
CA GLU A 122 11.84 -29.18 11.47
C GLU A 122 10.79 -28.80 12.52
N ASN A 123 11.13 -29.01 13.78
CA ASN A 123 10.37 -28.45 14.89
C ASN A 123 10.70 -26.95 15.01
N PRO A 124 9.72 -26.09 15.30
CA PRO A 124 9.97 -24.66 15.53
C PRO A 124 11.06 -24.44 16.59
N LEU A 125 12.00 -23.52 16.34
CA LEU A 125 13.04 -23.12 17.30
C LEU A 125 12.46 -22.67 18.65
N LEU A 126 11.26 -22.10 18.63
CA LEU A 126 10.49 -21.69 19.80
C LEU A 126 9.14 -22.39 19.79
N ASN A 127 8.72 -22.90 20.96
CA ASN A 127 7.40 -23.51 21.08
C ASN A 127 6.30 -22.45 20.80
N PRO A 128 5.49 -22.61 19.74
CA PRO A 128 4.43 -21.65 19.42
C PRO A 128 3.28 -21.66 20.45
N LEU A 129 3.21 -22.69 21.30
CA LEU A 129 2.26 -22.79 22.41
C LEU A 129 2.82 -22.21 23.72
N ASN A 130 4.02 -21.63 23.70
CA ASN A 130 4.59 -21.01 24.89
C ASN A 130 3.79 -19.75 25.27
N GLY A 131 3.35 -19.65 26.53
CA GLY A 131 2.51 -18.56 27.02
C GLY A 131 1.01 -18.72 26.73
N LEU A 132 0.59 -19.88 26.20
CA LEU A 132 -0.84 -20.20 26.07
C LEU A 132 -1.50 -20.46 27.43
N GLU A 133 -0.72 -20.97 28.38
CA GLU A 133 -1.15 -21.22 29.76
C GLU A 133 -0.97 -19.96 30.61
N LYS A 134 -1.97 -19.68 31.47
CA LYS A 134 -1.88 -18.60 32.45
C LYS A 134 -0.76 -18.90 33.45
N GLN A 135 0.08 -17.91 33.75
CA GLN A 135 1.18 -18.01 34.71
C GLN A 135 0.74 -17.88 36.18
N PHE A 136 -0.55 -17.74 36.44
CA PHE A 136 -1.11 -17.57 37.77
C PHE A 136 -2.34 -18.45 37.93
N GLU A 137 -2.59 -18.88 39.16
CA GLU A 137 -3.77 -19.68 39.47
C GLU A 137 -5.04 -18.83 39.37
N GLU A 138 -6.04 -19.37 38.68
CA GLU A 138 -7.37 -18.78 38.56
C GLU A 138 -8.39 -19.55 39.42
N ASN A 139 -9.51 -18.89 39.77
CA ASN A 139 -10.56 -19.46 40.61
C ASN A 139 -10.15 -19.79 42.06
N ILE A 140 -9.06 -19.20 42.55
CA ILE A 140 -8.69 -19.24 43.96
C ILE A 140 -9.55 -18.26 44.79
N SER A 141 -10.02 -18.70 45.96
CA SER A 141 -10.79 -17.85 46.87
C SER A 141 -9.86 -16.94 47.66
N THR A 142 -9.53 -15.77 47.09
CA THR A 142 -8.63 -14.78 47.70
C THR A 142 -9.07 -14.39 49.11
N ARG A 143 -10.38 -14.31 49.37
CA ARG A 143 -10.92 -14.03 50.71
C ARG A 143 -10.53 -15.10 51.74
N ILE A 144 -10.57 -16.38 51.38
CA ILE A 144 -10.21 -17.47 52.29
C ILE A 144 -8.70 -17.46 52.53
N LEU A 145 -7.92 -17.28 51.46
CA LEU A 145 -6.46 -17.16 51.54
C LEU A 145 -6.05 -16.03 52.49
N GLU A 146 -6.56 -14.82 52.29
CA GLU A 146 -6.24 -13.67 53.14
C GLU A 146 -6.64 -13.90 54.61
N LYS A 147 -7.78 -14.56 54.85
CA LYS A 147 -8.22 -14.91 56.21
C LYS A 147 -7.24 -15.91 56.86
N ASP A 148 -6.86 -16.96 56.15
CA ASP A 148 -6.04 -18.04 56.70
C ASP A 148 -4.57 -17.62 56.85
N TYR A 149 -4.07 -16.71 56.00
CA TYR A 149 -2.72 -16.14 56.08
C TYR A 149 -2.62 -14.90 56.98
N PHE A 150 -3.72 -14.40 57.54
CA PHE A 150 -3.71 -13.20 58.38
C PHE A 150 -3.03 -13.44 59.72
N VAL A 151 -1.90 -12.77 59.95
CA VAL A 151 -1.25 -12.69 61.26
C VAL A 151 -1.59 -11.35 61.92
N PRO A 152 -2.36 -11.33 63.03
CA PRO A 152 -2.73 -10.09 63.69
C PRO A 152 -1.50 -9.40 64.28
N LYS A 153 -1.29 -8.13 63.92
CA LYS A 153 -0.35 -7.25 64.64
C LYS A 153 -1.10 -6.57 65.77
N VAL A 154 -0.72 -6.88 67.01
CA VAL A 154 -1.29 -6.23 68.19
C VAL A 154 -0.79 -4.78 68.24
N PRO A 155 -1.66 -3.76 68.29
CA PRO A 155 -1.23 -2.38 68.44
C PRO A 155 -0.64 -2.18 69.84
N VAL A 156 0.60 -1.70 69.90
CA VAL A 156 1.23 -1.32 71.18
C VAL A 156 0.72 0.07 71.55
N VAL A 157 -0.15 0.14 72.55
CA VAL A 157 -0.59 1.41 73.17
C VAL A 157 0.41 1.77 74.25
N ASP A 158 0.87 3.03 74.24
CA ASP A 158 1.87 3.50 75.19
C ASP A 158 1.34 3.40 76.63
N GLY A 159 2.10 2.74 77.51
CA GLY A 159 1.69 2.42 78.89
C GLY A 159 1.25 0.98 79.16
N ILE A 160 1.20 0.08 78.16
CA ILE A 160 0.81 -1.34 78.35
C ILE A 160 1.93 -2.33 77.97
N GLN A 161 3.19 -1.90 78.05
CA GLN A 161 4.36 -2.67 77.60
C GLN A 161 4.61 -3.97 78.40
N HIS A 162 3.88 -4.21 79.49
CA HIS A 162 4.06 -5.35 80.39
C HIS A 162 2.78 -6.13 80.73
N MET A 163 1.62 -5.89 80.07
CA MET A 163 0.47 -6.77 80.26
C MET A 163 0.52 -7.96 79.29
N GLU A 164 0.43 -9.17 79.84
CA GLU A 164 0.20 -10.37 79.04
C GLU A 164 -1.21 -10.32 78.45
N TYR A 165 -1.30 -10.10 77.14
CA TYR A 165 -2.57 -10.21 76.43
C TYR A 165 -2.83 -11.68 76.11
N TYR A 166 -3.79 -12.28 76.82
CA TYR A 166 -4.33 -13.59 76.45
C TYR A 166 -5.22 -13.40 75.21
N SER A 167 -4.73 -13.80 74.04
CA SER A 167 -5.60 -14.01 72.89
C SER A 167 -6.53 -15.19 73.20
N ILE A 168 -7.81 -14.90 73.46
CA ILE A 168 -8.83 -15.95 73.50
C ILE A 168 -8.99 -16.44 72.06
N GLY A 169 -8.26 -17.51 71.75
CA GLY A 169 -8.39 -18.25 70.50
C GLY A 169 -9.74 -18.95 70.44
N LYS A 170 -10.37 -18.85 69.27
CA LYS A 170 -11.27 -19.87 68.73
C LYS A 170 -10.64 -20.41 67.47
#